data_AF-A0AAD5QTX2-F1
#
_entry.id   AF-A0AAD5QTX2-F1
#
_cell.length_a   1.000
_cell.length_b   1.000
_cell.length_c   1.000
_cell.angle_alpha   90.00
_cell.angle_beta   90.00
_cell.angle_gamma   90.00
#
_symmetry.space_group_name_H-M   'P 1'
#
loop_
_entity.id
_entity.type
_entity.pdbx_description
1 polymer ?
#
loop_
_entity_poly.entity_id
_entity_poly.type
_entity_poly.pdbx_seq_one_letter_code
_entity_poly.pdbx_strand_id
1 'polypeptide(L)'
;MDKRQKELYLKDPPTGFDASLWAQAVRENPDPERLVPYPIRGFEQLRTRQKVLLENVQAQNSVVEAMNSKISRIEANVSAVAVQFARQKVIQKQLSHRLLRVLSMQLMSQRFTHGFDVREEGIQSALESISARLNAPQQIKSRIAEISETLRVNDAALRSSTSQDASCFIDEADALSLRKYLDRCQDGLESLVAVLNSNLEDLQLLTAVVDS
;
A
#
# COMPACT_ATOMS: atom_id res chain seq x y z
N MET A 1 -1.85 27.61 -27.82
CA MET A 1 -1.32 28.29 -29.03
C MET A 1 -1.08 27.24 -30.08
N ASP A 2 -1.64 27.39 -31.27
CA ASP A 2 -1.33 26.50 -32.39
C ASP A 2 0.15 26.65 -32.79
N LYS A 3 0.79 25.57 -33.26
CA LYS A 3 2.22 25.58 -33.66
C LYS A 3 2.55 26.73 -34.61
N ARG A 4 1.66 27.00 -35.57
CA ARG A 4 1.77 28.12 -36.53
C ARG A 4 1.70 29.49 -35.86
N GLN A 5 0.83 29.67 -34.87
CA GLN A 5 0.71 30.94 -34.13
C GLN A 5 1.95 31.21 -33.27
N LYS A 6 2.51 30.15 -32.69
CA LYS A 6 3.75 30.22 -31.92
C LYS A 6 4.93 30.61 -32.81
N GLU A 7 5.07 29.98 -33.97
CA GLU A 7 6.12 30.32 -34.94
C GLU A 7 6.00 31.76 -35.44
N LEU A 8 4.78 32.25 -35.68
CA LEU A 8 4.53 33.65 -36.04
C LEU A 8 4.93 34.63 -34.93
N TYR A 9 4.60 34.30 -33.67
CA TYR A 9 4.94 35.14 -32.51
C TYR A 9 6.46 35.23 -32.24
N LEU A 10 7.21 34.17 -32.56
CA LEU A 10 8.66 34.13 -32.30
C LEU A 10 9.49 34.82 -33.38
N LYS A 11 8.95 35.01 -34.60
CA LYS A 11 9.67 35.61 -35.74
C LYS A 11 9.97 37.09 -35.57
N ASP A 12 9.01 37.87 -35.08
CA ASP A 12 9.13 39.33 -34.99
C ASP A 12 9.26 39.79 -33.53
N PRO A 13 10.24 40.65 -33.20
CA PRO A 13 10.36 41.20 -31.86
C PRO A 13 9.19 42.16 -31.56
N PRO A 14 8.65 42.15 -30.33
CA PRO A 14 7.60 43.08 -29.91
C PRO A 14 8.04 44.55 -30.03
N THR A 15 7.13 45.45 -30.41
CA THR A 15 7.42 46.87 -30.68
C THR A 15 8.22 47.55 -29.56
N GLY A 16 9.44 48.01 -29.83
CA GLY A 16 10.27 48.71 -28.83
C GLY A 16 11.21 47.82 -28.01
N PHE A 17 11.39 46.55 -28.39
CA PHE A 17 12.50 45.71 -27.92
C PHE A 17 13.53 45.49 -29.04
N ASP A 18 14.80 45.36 -28.66
CA ASP A 18 15.87 45.04 -29.61
C ASP A 18 15.74 43.60 -30.13
N ALA A 19 15.97 43.41 -31.42
CA ALA A 19 15.92 42.11 -32.08
C ALA A 19 16.99 41.16 -31.52
N SER A 20 18.14 41.69 -31.10
CA SER A 20 19.22 40.91 -30.51
C SER A 20 18.82 40.28 -29.16
N LEU A 21 18.24 41.09 -28.27
CA LEU A 21 17.72 40.68 -26.96
C LEU A 21 16.55 39.68 -27.08
N TRP A 22 15.65 39.88 -28.05
CA TRP A 22 14.56 38.96 -28.31
C TRP A 22 15.07 37.59 -28.79
N ALA A 23 15.99 37.57 -29.75
CA ALA A 23 16.62 36.33 -30.24
C ALA A 23 17.39 35.60 -29.13
N GLN A 24 18.02 36.35 -28.21
CA GLN A 24 18.66 35.77 -27.02
C GLN A 24 17.62 35.12 -26.09
N ALA A 25 16.52 35.82 -25.77
CA ALA A 25 15.47 35.27 -24.90
C ALA A 25 14.78 34.03 -25.48
N VAL A 26 14.63 33.95 -26.82
CA VAL A 26 14.13 32.74 -27.49
C VAL A 26 15.13 31.59 -27.36
N ARG A 27 16.43 31.86 -27.51
CA ARG A 27 17.51 30.87 -27.40
C ARG A 27 17.67 30.34 -25.97
N GLU A 28 17.54 31.21 -24.98
CA GLU A 28 17.70 30.90 -23.56
C GLU A 28 16.41 30.40 -22.89
N ASN A 29 15.36 30.09 -23.67
CA ASN A 29 14.12 29.55 -23.13
C ASN A 29 14.34 28.14 -22.56
N PRO A 30 14.08 27.91 -21.26
CA PRO A 30 14.33 26.61 -20.62
C PRO A 30 13.40 25.49 -21.11
N ASP A 31 12.21 25.83 -21.62
CA ASP A 31 11.27 24.85 -22.20
C ASP A 31 10.65 25.43 -23.48
N PRO A 32 11.23 25.14 -24.65
CA PRO A 32 10.76 25.65 -25.93
C PRO A 32 9.48 25.00 -26.40
N GLU A 33 8.95 23.95 -25.76
CA GLU A 33 7.66 23.35 -26.12
C GLU A 33 6.51 24.04 -25.38
N ARG A 34 6.67 24.29 -24.07
CA ARG A 34 5.60 24.79 -23.21
C ARG A 34 5.66 26.28 -22.93
N LEU A 35 6.83 26.89 -23.03
CA LEU A 35 7.04 28.30 -22.70
C LEU A 35 7.35 29.13 -23.94
N VAL A 36 7.00 30.41 -23.87
CA VAL A 36 7.38 31.43 -24.86
C VAL A 36 7.89 32.66 -24.12
N PRO A 37 8.90 33.37 -24.67
CA PRO A 37 9.34 34.64 -24.10
C PRO A 37 8.19 35.64 -24.07
N TYR A 38 8.01 36.31 -22.94
CA TYR A 38 7.01 37.35 -22.77
C TYR A 38 7.69 38.67 -22.39
N PRO A 39 7.56 39.72 -23.21
CA PRO A 39 8.18 41.00 -22.94
C PRO A 39 7.51 41.70 -21.76
N ILE A 40 8.29 42.24 -20.81
CA ILE A 40 7.78 43.03 -19.69
C ILE A 40 8.36 44.44 -19.78
N ARG A 41 7.48 45.44 -19.80
CA ARG A 41 7.82 46.87 -19.82
C ARG A 41 7.46 47.52 -18.49
N GLY A 42 8.49 47.97 -17.78
CA GLY A 42 8.35 48.73 -16.54
C GLY A 42 7.72 47.97 -15.36
N PHE A 43 7.49 48.69 -14.27
CA PHE A 43 7.00 48.10 -13.02
C PHE A 43 5.50 47.74 -13.04
N GLU A 44 4.71 48.38 -13.89
CA GLU A 44 3.26 48.10 -13.97
C GLU A 44 2.97 46.70 -14.50
N GLN A 45 3.64 46.30 -15.59
CA GLN A 45 3.50 44.95 -16.14
C GLN A 45 4.10 43.89 -15.21
N LEU A 46 5.18 44.23 -14.49
CA LEU A 46 5.75 43.35 -13.47
C LEU A 46 4.77 43.13 -12.31
N ARG A 47 4.12 44.19 -11.82
CA ARG A 47 3.08 44.11 -10.79
C ARG A 47 1.88 43.28 -11.26
N THR A 48 1.48 43.43 -12.52
CA THR A 48 0.40 42.63 -13.11
C THR A 48 0.77 41.15 -13.15
N ARG A 49 2.00 40.82 -13.57
CA ARG A 49 2.52 39.45 -13.53
C ARG A 49 2.52 38.89 -12.11
N GLN A 50 2.98 39.67 -11.13
CA GLN A 50 2.96 39.26 -9.73
C GLN A 50 1.53 38.93 -9.25
N LYS A 51 0.54 39.75 -9.61
CA LYS A 51 -0.86 39.49 -9.26
C LYS A 51 -1.36 38.17 -9.85
N VAL A 52 -1.12 37.94 -11.15
CA VAL A 52 -1.50 36.69 -11.82
C VAL A 52 -0.79 35.48 -11.21
N LEU A 53 0.48 35.63 -10.80
CA LEU A 53 1.20 34.56 -10.10
C LEU A 53 0.57 34.22 -8.76
N LEU A 54 0.18 35.22 -7.96
CA LEU A 54 -0.50 34.99 -6.68
C LEU A 54 -1.85 34.30 -6.88
N GLU A 55 -2.62 34.72 -7.88
CA GLU A 55 -3.90 34.08 -8.23
C GLU A 55 -3.70 32.62 -8.66
N ASN A 56 -2.69 32.33 -9.48
CA ASN A 56 -2.35 30.96 -9.88
C ASN A 56 -1.91 30.08 -8.70
N VAL A 57 -1.08 30.60 -7.81
CA VAL A 57 -0.65 29.89 -6.59
C VAL A 57 -1.85 29.58 -5.70
N GLN A 58 -2.77 30.54 -5.54
CA GLN A 58 -3.99 30.32 -4.77
C GLN A 58 -4.86 29.23 -5.40
N ALA A 59 -5.05 29.25 -6.72
CA ALA A 59 -5.79 28.22 -7.44
C ALA A 59 -5.13 26.83 -7.27
N GLN A 60 -3.80 26.74 -7.42
CA GLN A 60 -3.06 25.49 -7.22
C GLN A 60 -3.18 24.96 -5.79
N ASN A 61 -3.06 25.82 -4.79
CA ASN A 61 -3.23 25.43 -3.39
C ASN A 61 -4.64 24.89 -3.12
N SER A 62 -5.68 25.48 -3.70
CA SER A 62 -7.05 24.98 -3.56
C SER A 62 -7.23 23.57 -4.14
N VAL A 63 -6.53 23.26 -5.24
CA VAL A 63 -6.53 21.92 -5.85
C VAL A 63 -5.81 20.92 -4.97
N VAL A 64 -4.65 21.29 -4.41
CA VAL A 64 -3.90 20.45 -3.47
C VAL A 64 -4.72 20.16 -2.21
N GLU A 65 -5.41 21.16 -1.67
CA GLU A 65 -6.29 20.99 -0.51
C GLU A 65 -7.47 20.05 -0.83
N ALA A 66 -8.08 20.21 -2.02
CA ALA A 66 -9.11 19.29 -2.50
C ALA A 66 -8.57 17.86 -2.65
N MET A 67 -7.35 17.67 -3.16
CA MET A 67 -6.70 16.35 -3.24
C MET A 67 -6.44 15.75 -1.86
N ASN A 68 -5.89 16.53 -0.92
CA ASN A 68 -5.68 16.08 0.46
C ASN A 68 -7.00 15.66 1.12
N SER A 69 -8.07 16.44 0.93
CA SER A 69 -9.38 16.08 1.47
C SER A 69 -9.92 14.75 0.89
N LYS A 70 -9.61 14.46 -0.39
CA LYS A 70 -9.98 13.18 -1.01
C LYS A 70 -9.15 12.03 -0.44
N ILE A 71 -7.84 12.23 -0.23
CA ILE A 71 -6.97 11.23 0.39
C ILE A 71 -7.49 10.88 1.78
N SER A 72 -7.75 11.87 2.64
CA SER A 72 -8.29 11.63 3.99
C SER A 72 -9.65 10.91 3.97
N ARG A 73 -10.51 11.19 2.99
CA ARG A 73 -11.78 10.44 2.81
C ARG A 73 -11.53 8.98 2.40
N ILE A 74 -10.57 8.73 1.51
CA ILE A 74 -10.20 7.38 1.11
C ILE A 74 -9.63 6.61 2.30
N GLU A 75 -8.74 7.22 3.09
CA GLU A 75 -8.20 6.62 4.31
C GLU A 75 -9.29 6.27 5.33
N ALA A 76 -10.24 7.18 5.57
CA ALA A 76 -11.41 6.92 6.41
C ALA A 76 -12.27 5.76 5.88
N ASN A 77 -12.45 5.68 4.56
CA ASN A 77 -13.17 4.57 3.94
C ASN A 77 -12.42 3.24 4.05
N VAL A 78 -11.10 3.23 3.84
CA VAL A 78 -10.25 2.03 3.95
C VAL A 78 -10.31 1.48 5.37
N SER A 79 -10.18 2.34 6.39
CA SER A 79 -10.31 1.92 7.79
C SER A 79 -11.71 1.36 8.11
N ALA A 80 -12.77 2.00 7.60
CA ALA A 80 -14.14 1.49 7.78
C ALA A 80 -14.34 0.12 7.11
N VAL A 81 -13.83 -0.07 5.89
CA VAL A 81 -13.88 -1.33 5.16
C VAL A 81 -13.07 -2.42 5.87
N ALA A 82 -11.90 -2.09 6.44
CA ALA A 82 -11.09 -3.05 7.19
C ALA A 82 -11.86 -3.64 8.38
N VAL A 83 -12.62 -2.81 9.10
CA VAL A 83 -13.49 -3.27 10.21
C VAL A 83 -14.60 -4.18 9.71
N GLN A 84 -15.30 -3.80 8.62
CA GLN A 84 -16.35 -4.63 8.02
C GLN A 84 -15.80 -5.96 7.51
N PHE A 85 -14.60 -5.95 6.91
CA PHE A 85 -13.92 -7.15 6.45
C PHE A 85 -13.57 -8.09 7.60
N ALA A 86 -13.06 -7.56 8.71
CA ALA A 86 -12.80 -8.35 9.92
C ALA A 86 -14.09 -8.99 10.47
N ARG A 87 -15.20 -8.24 10.51
CA ARG A 87 -16.52 -8.76 10.90
C ARG A 87 -16.98 -9.86 9.94
N GLN A 88 -16.84 -9.67 8.64
CA GLN A 88 -17.27 -10.65 7.63
C GLN A 88 -16.47 -11.95 7.75
N LYS A 89 -15.17 -11.88 8.06
CA LYS A 89 -14.35 -13.08 8.35
C LYS A 89 -14.88 -13.87 9.54
N VAL A 90 -15.29 -13.20 10.62
CA VAL A 90 -15.89 -13.85 11.80
C VAL A 90 -17.21 -14.54 11.43
N ILE A 91 -18.08 -13.84 10.69
CA ILE A 91 -19.36 -14.39 10.23
C ILE A 91 -19.14 -15.59 9.31
N GLN A 92 -18.19 -15.51 8.37
CA GLN A 92 -17.83 -16.62 7.49
C GLN A 92 -17.40 -17.86 8.30
N LYS A 93 -16.55 -17.68 9.32
CA LYS A 93 -16.15 -18.78 10.22
C LYS A 93 -17.35 -19.38 10.95
N GLN A 94 -18.26 -18.55 11.44
CA GLN A 94 -19.46 -19.01 12.14
C GLN A 94 -20.41 -19.77 11.20
N LEU A 95 -20.64 -19.26 9.99
CA LEU A 95 -21.47 -19.92 8.98
C LEU A 95 -20.85 -21.22 8.50
N SER A 96 -19.54 -21.25 8.27
CA SER A 96 -18.80 -22.48 7.92
C SER A 96 -18.96 -23.55 9.02
N HIS A 97 -18.83 -23.18 10.29
CA HIS A 97 -19.07 -24.11 11.40
C HIS A 97 -20.52 -24.58 11.48
N ARG A 98 -21.51 -23.68 11.27
CA ARG A 98 -22.93 -24.05 11.24
C ARG A 98 -23.24 -25.00 10.08
N LEU A 99 -22.68 -24.74 8.90
CA LEU A 99 -22.81 -25.58 7.72
C LEU A 99 -22.23 -26.97 7.99
N LEU A 100 -21.02 -27.04 8.54
CA LEU A 100 -20.39 -28.32 8.91
C LEU A 100 -21.27 -29.11 9.89
N ARG A 101 -21.89 -28.45 10.88
CA ARG A 101 -22.81 -29.10 11.83
C ARG A 101 -24.08 -29.61 11.17
N VAL A 102 -24.67 -28.86 10.24
CA VAL A 102 -25.86 -29.31 9.50
C VAL A 102 -25.50 -30.50 8.61
N LEU A 103 -24.39 -30.42 7.88
CA LEU A 103 -23.89 -31.51 7.05
C LEU A 103 -23.60 -32.77 7.87
N SER A 104 -22.99 -32.65 9.05
CA SER A 104 -22.72 -33.80 9.92
C SER A 104 -24.01 -34.44 10.43
N MET A 105 -25.00 -33.65 10.84
CA MET A 105 -26.31 -34.16 11.26
C MET A 105 -27.07 -34.82 10.10
N GLN A 106 -27.00 -34.23 8.90
CA GLN A 106 -27.62 -34.77 7.69
C GLN A 106 -26.99 -36.12 7.31
N LEU A 107 -25.64 -36.19 7.28
CA LEU A 107 -24.92 -37.43 6.98
C LEU A 107 -25.26 -38.52 8.00
N MET A 108 -25.28 -38.19 9.30
CA MET A 108 -25.63 -39.14 10.35
C MET A 108 -27.07 -39.66 10.22
N SER A 109 -28.01 -38.80 9.82
CA SER A 109 -29.41 -39.19 9.59
C SER A 109 -29.58 -40.05 8.34
N GLN A 110 -28.90 -39.71 7.24
CA GLN A 110 -28.98 -40.47 5.99
C GLN A 110 -28.30 -41.85 6.09
N ARG A 111 -27.22 -41.95 6.86
CA ARG A 111 -26.42 -43.19 6.97
C ARG A 111 -26.71 -44.01 8.22
N PHE A 112 -27.73 -43.67 9.01
CA PHE A 112 -28.05 -44.35 10.28
C PHE A 112 -28.19 -45.88 10.16
N THR A 113 -28.67 -46.39 9.03
CA THR A 113 -28.87 -47.83 8.79
C THR A 113 -27.75 -48.49 7.98
N HIS A 114 -26.72 -47.75 7.59
CA HIS A 114 -25.61 -48.26 6.78
C HIS A 114 -24.42 -48.61 7.69
N GLY A 115 -23.66 -49.65 7.34
CA GLY A 115 -22.40 -49.97 8.00
C GLY A 115 -21.31 -48.94 7.69
N PHE A 116 -20.28 -48.90 8.54
CA PHE A 116 -19.13 -48.02 8.36
C PHE A 116 -18.40 -48.32 7.05
N ASP A 117 -18.09 -47.26 6.30
CA ASP A 117 -17.36 -47.32 5.03
C ASP A 117 -15.85 -47.09 5.27
N VAL A 118 -14.98 -47.61 4.40
CA VAL A 118 -13.52 -47.43 4.46
C VAL A 118 -13.13 -45.95 4.45
N ARG A 119 -13.93 -45.12 3.77
CA ARG A 119 -13.75 -43.65 3.77
C ARG A 119 -14.00 -43.03 5.15
N GLU A 120 -14.99 -43.52 5.88
CA GLU A 120 -15.31 -43.01 7.22
C GLU A 120 -14.22 -43.40 8.21
N GLU A 121 -13.70 -44.64 8.11
CA GLU A 121 -12.55 -45.11 8.89
C GLU A 121 -11.29 -44.30 8.58
N GLY A 122 -11.06 -43.94 7.32
CA GLY A 122 -9.97 -43.04 6.91
C GLY A 122 -10.09 -41.64 7.53
N ILE A 123 -11.29 -41.04 7.53
CA ILE A 123 -11.56 -39.75 8.17
C ILE A 123 -11.37 -39.85 9.69
N GLN A 124 -11.85 -40.92 10.31
CA GLN A 124 -11.68 -41.16 11.74
C GLN A 124 -10.20 -41.26 12.12
N SER A 125 -9.42 -42.06 11.41
CA SER A 125 -7.97 -42.20 11.63
C SER A 125 -7.25 -40.86 11.50
N ALA A 126 -7.59 -40.06 10.47
CA ALA A 126 -7.04 -38.72 10.31
C ALA A 126 -7.40 -37.78 11.47
N LEU A 127 -8.65 -37.85 11.96
CA LEU A 127 -9.12 -37.02 13.07
C LEU A 127 -8.48 -37.43 14.40
N GLU A 128 -8.31 -38.73 14.64
CA GLU A 128 -7.58 -39.27 15.79
C GLU A 128 -6.11 -38.86 15.76
N SER A 129 -5.46 -38.90 14.59
CA SER A 129 -4.09 -38.42 14.40
C SER A 129 -3.96 -36.93 14.74
N ILE A 130 -4.90 -36.10 14.28
CA ILE A 130 -4.93 -34.66 14.60
C ILE A 130 -5.18 -34.45 16.10
N SER A 131 -6.14 -35.16 16.69
CA SER A 131 -6.46 -35.08 18.12
C SER A 131 -5.27 -35.50 18.99
N ALA A 132 -4.58 -36.58 18.63
CA ALA A 132 -3.39 -37.06 19.30
C ALA A 132 -2.26 -36.01 19.24
N ARG A 133 -2.01 -35.40 18.08
CA ARG A 133 -1.02 -34.31 17.97
C ARG A 133 -1.38 -33.08 18.80
N LEU A 134 -2.67 -32.75 18.92
CA LEU A 134 -3.12 -31.59 19.67
C LEU A 134 -3.11 -31.81 21.19
N ASN A 135 -3.42 -33.04 21.64
CA ASN A 135 -3.57 -33.40 23.04
C ASN A 135 -2.34 -34.07 23.66
N ALA A 136 -1.38 -34.53 22.85
CA ALA A 136 -0.19 -35.17 23.38
C ALA A 136 0.62 -34.20 24.27
N PRO A 137 1.20 -34.70 25.37
CA PRO A 137 2.04 -33.91 26.26
C PRO A 137 3.24 -33.34 25.49
N GLN A 138 3.71 -32.14 25.87
CA GLN A 138 4.80 -31.40 25.21
C GLN A 138 4.54 -30.93 23.76
N GLN A 139 3.30 -31.06 23.26
CA GLN A 139 2.91 -30.55 21.94
C GLN A 139 2.36 -29.11 22.01
N ILE A 140 1.60 -28.72 20.98
CA ILE A 140 1.11 -27.37 20.70
C ILE A 140 0.55 -26.67 21.95
N LYS A 141 -0.30 -27.33 22.74
CA LYS A 141 -0.88 -26.71 23.96
C LYS A 141 0.18 -26.37 25.01
N SER A 142 1.13 -27.27 25.24
CA SER A 142 2.23 -27.07 26.18
C SER A 142 3.16 -25.96 25.71
N ARG A 143 3.46 -25.91 24.40
CA ARG A 143 4.29 -24.87 23.80
C ARG A 143 3.62 -23.50 23.83
N ILE A 144 2.32 -23.42 23.61
CA ILE A 144 1.57 -22.16 23.76
C ILE A 144 1.61 -21.68 25.21
N ALA A 145 1.42 -22.58 26.18
CA ALA A 145 1.50 -22.24 27.60
C ALA A 145 2.91 -21.73 27.96
N GLU A 146 3.96 -22.42 27.51
CA GLU A 146 5.36 -22.03 27.67
C GLU A 146 5.63 -20.65 27.07
N ILE A 147 5.23 -20.40 25.81
CA ILE A 147 5.38 -19.09 25.15
C ILE A 147 4.58 -18.00 25.89
N SER A 148 3.38 -18.30 26.37
CA SER A 148 2.60 -17.32 27.12
C SER A 148 3.27 -16.93 28.43
N GLU A 149 3.90 -17.89 29.11
CA GLU A 149 4.60 -17.63 30.36
C GLU A 149 5.92 -16.90 30.12
N THR A 150 6.69 -17.28 29.08
CA THR A 150 7.91 -16.53 28.72
C THR A 150 7.60 -15.10 28.31
N LEU A 151 6.51 -14.86 27.57
CA LEU A 151 6.04 -13.51 27.26
C LEU A 151 5.66 -12.74 28.53
N ARG A 152 4.91 -13.36 29.45
CA ARG A 152 4.52 -12.73 30.72
C ARG A 152 5.73 -12.34 31.58
N VAL A 153 6.73 -13.23 31.66
CA VAL A 153 7.97 -12.99 32.41
C VAL A 153 8.81 -11.90 31.75
N ASN A 154 8.97 -11.97 30.43
CA ASN A 154 9.72 -10.97 29.67
C ASN A 154 9.04 -9.61 29.68
N ASP A 155 7.72 -9.53 29.65
CA ASP A 155 6.98 -8.26 29.78
C ASP A 155 7.28 -7.54 31.10
N ALA A 156 7.37 -8.30 32.21
CA ALA A 156 7.75 -7.75 33.50
C ALA A 156 9.20 -7.24 33.50
N ALA A 157 10.13 -7.98 32.87
CA ALA A 157 11.52 -7.58 32.71
C ALA A 157 11.66 -6.34 31.81
N LEU A 158 10.98 -6.32 30.66
CA LEU A 158 11.01 -5.21 29.69
C LEU A 158 10.47 -3.91 30.30
N ARG A 159 9.36 -3.97 31.04
CA ARG A 159 8.84 -2.79 31.77
C ARG A 159 9.80 -2.25 32.81
N SER A 160 10.60 -3.12 33.43
CA SER A 160 11.62 -2.70 34.40
C SER A 160 12.87 -2.07 33.76
N SER A 161 13.21 -2.47 32.52
CA SER A 161 14.30 -1.83 31.74
C SER A 161 13.86 -0.51 31.08
N THR A 162 12.61 -0.40 30.62
CA THR A 162 12.11 0.81 29.95
C THR A 162 12.08 2.04 30.88
N SER A 163 11.97 1.84 32.20
CA SER A 163 11.99 2.95 33.17
C SER A 163 13.39 3.49 33.48
N GLN A 164 14.46 2.78 33.11
CA GLN A 164 15.84 3.21 33.36
C GLN A 164 16.55 3.80 32.12
N ASP A 165 16.13 3.40 30.91
CA ASP A 165 16.85 3.70 29.65
C ASP A 165 16.10 4.63 28.67
N ALA A 166 15.18 5.48 29.13
CA ALA A 166 14.47 6.45 28.28
C ALA A 166 15.39 7.52 27.61
N SER A 167 16.72 7.38 27.73
CA SER A 167 17.76 8.25 27.19
C SER A 167 18.49 7.71 25.96
N CYS A 168 18.09 6.57 25.38
CA CYS A 168 18.60 6.16 24.05
C CYS A 168 17.93 7.02 22.96
N PHE A 169 18.37 8.27 22.90
CA PHE A 169 17.98 9.29 21.94
C PHE A 169 18.54 8.88 20.57
N ILE A 170 17.74 8.17 19.76
CA ILE A 170 17.90 8.28 18.32
C ILE A 170 17.61 9.74 18.01
N ASP A 171 18.59 10.48 17.50
CA ASP A 171 18.34 11.84 17.05
C ASP A 171 17.24 11.81 16.00
N GLU A 172 16.31 12.77 16.05
CA GLU A 172 15.17 12.79 15.14
C GLU A 172 15.68 12.70 13.69
N ALA A 173 16.79 13.40 13.38
CA ALA A 173 17.55 13.38 12.13
C ALA A 173 17.98 11.97 11.65
N ASP A 174 18.39 11.11 12.56
CA ASP A 174 18.77 9.74 12.23
C ASP A 174 17.51 8.86 12.02
N ALA A 175 16.43 9.14 12.74
CA ALA A 175 15.16 8.43 12.56
C ALA A 175 14.56 8.65 11.17
N LEU A 176 14.56 9.88 10.63
CA LEU A 176 14.06 10.10 9.25
C LEU A 176 15.00 9.58 8.17
N SER A 177 16.31 9.48 8.42
CA SER A 177 17.23 8.87 7.46
C SER A 177 17.00 7.35 7.40
N LEU A 178 16.81 6.73 8.56
CA LEU A 178 16.45 5.33 8.69
C LEU A 178 15.09 5.03 8.07
N ARG A 179 14.08 5.88 8.27
CA ARG A 179 12.77 5.75 7.62
C ARG A 179 12.88 5.75 6.10
N LYS A 180 13.58 6.73 5.52
CA LYS A 180 13.79 6.79 4.06
C LYS A 180 14.50 5.55 3.51
N TYR A 181 15.49 5.05 4.27
CA TYR A 181 16.18 3.81 3.89
C TYR A 181 15.24 2.61 3.94
N LEU A 182 14.44 2.48 4.99
CA LEU A 182 13.45 1.42 5.13
C LEU A 182 12.37 1.48 4.05
N ASP A 183 11.86 2.66 3.71
CA ASP A 183 10.91 2.85 2.62
C ASP A 183 11.50 2.35 1.29
N ARG A 184 12.76 2.69 1.00
CA ARG A 184 13.46 2.19 -0.20
C ARG A 184 13.64 0.66 -0.19
N CYS A 185 13.93 0.08 0.97
CA CYS A 185 14.03 -1.36 1.13
C CYS A 185 12.66 -2.03 0.93
N GLN A 186 11.58 -1.43 1.44
CA GLN A 186 10.22 -1.91 1.23
C GLN A 186 9.87 -1.89 -0.25
N ASP A 187 10.08 -0.79 -0.96
CA ASP A 187 9.84 -0.68 -2.40
C ASP A 187 10.63 -1.73 -3.20
N GLY A 188 11.90 -1.95 -2.83
CA GLY A 188 12.76 -2.96 -3.43
C GLY A 188 12.24 -4.39 -3.22
N LEU A 189 11.76 -4.69 -2.01
CA LEU A 189 11.17 -5.99 -1.68
C LEU A 189 9.83 -6.20 -2.39
N GLU A 190 8.97 -5.19 -2.44
CA GLU A 190 7.68 -5.26 -3.15
C GLU A 190 7.89 -5.53 -4.65
N SER A 191 8.87 -4.87 -5.27
CA SER A 191 9.27 -5.13 -6.65
C SER A 191 9.77 -6.57 -6.85
N LEU A 192 10.62 -7.06 -5.96
CA LEU A 192 11.13 -8.43 -6.03
C LEU A 192 10.02 -9.47 -5.85
N VAL A 193 9.08 -9.23 -4.93
CA VAL A 193 7.89 -10.08 -4.74
C VAL A 193 7.01 -10.07 -6.00
N ALA A 194 6.83 -8.91 -6.64
CA ALA A 194 6.06 -8.82 -7.89
C ALA A 194 6.71 -9.65 -9.01
N VAL A 195 8.04 -9.55 -9.18
CA VAL A 195 8.78 -10.36 -10.15
C VAL A 195 8.68 -11.86 -9.83
N LEU A 196 8.83 -12.25 -8.56
CA LEU A 196 8.70 -13.64 -8.16
C LEU A 196 7.30 -14.19 -8.42
N ASN A 197 6.25 -13.42 -8.13
CA ASN A 197 4.87 -13.83 -8.41
C ASN A 197 4.64 -13.98 -9.92
N SER A 198 5.12 -13.04 -10.74
CA SER A 198 5.06 -13.15 -12.21
C SER A 198 5.79 -14.41 -12.69
N ASN A 199 7.00 -14.67 -12.19
CA ASN A 199 7.77 -15.85 -12.58
C ASN A 199 7.07 -17.15 -12.13
N LEU A 200 6.40 -17.15 -10.98
CA LEU A 200 5.66 -18.30 -10.48
C LEU A 200 4.42 -18.57 -11.35
N GLU A 201 3.72 -17.52 -11.78
CA GLU A 201 2.61 -17.62 -12.74
C GLU A 201 3.09 -18.16 -14.09
N ASP A 202 4.22 -17.67 -14.60
CA ASP A 202 4.82 -18.16 -15.85
C ASP A 202 5.22 -19.64 -15.75
N LEU A 203 5.82 -20.05 -14.63
CA LEU A 203 6.16 -21.45 -14.39
C LEU A 203 4.92 -22.34 -14.31
N GLN A 204 3.84 -21.88 -13.65
CA GLN A 204 2.57 -22.61 -13.60
C GLN A 204 1.97 -22.81 -15.00
N LEU A 205 2.04 -21.78 -15.86
CA LEU A 205 1.60 -21.89 -17.26
C LEU A 205 2.46 -22.89 -18.04
N LEU A 206 3.79 -22.85 -17.88
CA LEU A 206 4.68 -23.81 -18.53
C LEU A 206 4.43 -25.25 -18.07
N THR A 207 4.23 -25.48 -16.77
CA THR A 207 3.90 -26.82 -16.27
C THR A 207 2.56 -27.31 -16.81
N ALA A 208 1.55 -26.44 -16.89
CA ALA A 208 0.24 -26.81 -17.44
C ALA A 208 0.33 -27.19 -18.94
N VAL A 209 1.22 -26.54 -19.71
CA VAL A 209 1.48 -26.88 -21.11
C VAL A 209 2.24 -28.20 -21.25
N VAL A 210 3.13 -28.53 -20.31
CA VAL A 210 3.87 -29.81 -20.32
C VAL A 210 3.00 -30.99 -19.90
N ASP A 211 2.01 -30.77 -19.04
CA ASP A 211 1.05 -31.78 -18.57
C ASP A 211 -0.14 -31.98 -19.54
N SER A 212 -0.24 -31.20 -20.62
CA SER A 212 -1.27 -31.29 -21.68
C SER A 212 -0.77 -32.04 -22.92
#